data_AF-A0A0K9NA89-F1
#
_entry.id   AF-A0A0K9NA89-F1
#
_cell.length_a   1.000
_cell.length_b   1.000
_cell.length_c   1.000
_cell.angle_alpha   90.00
_cell.angle_beta   90.00
_cell.angle_gamma   90.00
#
_symmetry.space_group_name_H-M   'P 1'
#
loop_
_entity.id
_entity.type
_entity.pdbx_description
1 polymer ?
#
loop_
_entity_poly.entity_id
_entity_poly.type
_entity_poly.pdbx_seq_one_letter_code
_entity_poly.pdbx_strand_id
1 'polypeptide(L)'
;MGEKKSYKLSKEEKAKGQIEYATQLIVEQARMNGWKQIGFTTSSKSDRALKTIAECVKELGKKDELETQILETLTQYPKNVFEAEKCDTVVFVERYAYCMYSELETCLELMKKHNVSVLGVITYR
;
A
#
# COMPACT_ATOMS: atom_id res chain seq x y z
N MET A 1 20.38 30.25 -25.81
CA MET A 1 19.56 29.19 -25.20
C MET A 1 20.39 28.58 -24.08
N GLY A 2 20.04 28.84 -22.81
CA GLY A 2 20.80 28.34 -21.68
C GLY A 2 20.68 26.81 -21.58
N GLU A 3 21.81 26.13 -21.40
CA GLU A 3 21.84 24.69 -21.15
C GLU A 3 20.95 24.34 -19.94
N LYS A 4 19.98 23.45 -20.13
CA LYS A 4 19.23 22.86 -19.01
C LYS A 4 20.20 22.04 -18.17
N LYS A 5 20.68 22.60 -17.06
CA LYS A 5 21.45 21.85 -16.06
C LYS A 5 20.54 20.82 -15.41
N SER A 6 20.73 19.54 -15.74
CA SER A 6 20.12 18.43 -15.02
C SER A 6 20.70 18.39 -13.60
N TYR A 7 19.85 18.41 -12.57
CA TYR A 7 20.26 18.19 -11.19
C TYR A 7 19.83 16.80 -10.72
N LYS A 8 20.64 16.20 -9.84
CA LYS A 8 20.41 14.86 -9.31
C LYS A 8 19.59 14.98 -8.02
N LEU A 9 18.41 14.37 -7.99
CA LEU A 9 17.61 14.25 -6.77
C LEU A 9 18.36 13.48 -5.68
N SER A 10 18.25 13.96 -4.45
CA SER A 10 18.66 13.25 -3.24
C SER A 10 17.86 11.95 -3.04
N LYS A 11 18.30 11.10 -2.11
CA LYS A 11 17.56 9.88 -1.76
C LYS A 11 16.18 10.21 -1.17
N GLU A 12 16.11 11.25 -0.35
CA GLU A 12 14.90 11.68 0.34
C GLU A 12 13.86 12.23 -0.66
N GLU A 13 14.27 13.06 -1.61
CA GLU A 13 13.36 13.57 -2.65
C GLU A 13 12.81 12.45 -3.53
N LYS A 14 13.64 11.44 -3.85
CA LYS A 14 13.18 10.26 -4.61
C LYS A 14 12.17 9.45 -3.82
N ALA A 15 12.44 9.19 -2.53
CA ALA A 15 11.53 8.45 -1.67
C ALA A 15 10.19 9.19 -1.50
N LYS A 16 10.24 10.51 -1.29
CA LYS A 16 9.05 11.36 -1.21
C LYS A 16 8.23 11.28 -2.50
N GLY A 17 8.85 11.46 -3.66
CA GLY A 17 8.15 11.38 -4.95
C GLY A 17 7.52 10.01 -5.21
N GLN A 18 8.16 8.92 -4.77
CA GLN A 18 7.59 7.57 -4.87
C GLN A 18 6.35 7.39 -3.99
N ILE A 19 6.38 7.88 -2.75
CA ILE A 19 5.23 7.82 -1.85
C ILE A 19 4.08 8.68 -2.40
N GLU A 20 4.37 9.90 -2.86
CA GLU A 20 3.35 10.80 -3.43
C GLU A 20 2.69 10.17 -4.66
N TYR A 21 3.48 9.60 -5.57
CA TYR A 21 2.97 8.92 -6.75
C TYR A 21 2.11 7.70 -6.40
N ALA A 22 2.58 6.83 -5.50
CA ALA A 22 1.81 5.67 -5.08
C ALA A 22 0.50 6.07 -4.39
N THR A 23 0.54 7.09 -3.54
CA THR A 23 -0.63 7.63 -2.85
C THR A 23 -1.67 8.16 -3.84
N GLN A 24 -1.24 8.93 -4.85
CA GLN A 24 -2.14 9.44 -5.90
C GLN A 24 -2.80 8.31 -6.68
N LEU A 25 -2.02 7.31 -7.10
CA LEU A 25 -2.55 6.15 -7.82
C LEU A 25 -3.62 5.40 -7.00
N ILE A 26 -3.37 5.17 -5.71
CA ILE A 26 -4.34 4.47 -4.85
C ILE A 26 -5.64 5.27 -4.72
N VAL A 27 -5.55 6.59 -4.51
CA VAL A 27 -6.74 7.45 -4.39
C VAL A 27 -7.49 7.54 -5.72
N GLU A 28 -6.79 7.61 -6.85
CA GLU A 28 -7.42 7.58 -8.18
C GLU A 28 -8.15 6.25 -8.43
N GLN A 29 -7.53 5.13 -8.08
CA GLN A 29 -8.18 3.81 -8.17
C GLN A 29 -9.40 3.74 -7.25
N ALA A 30 -9.31 4.28 -6.03
CA ALA A 30 -10.45 4.35 -5.13
C ALA A 30 -11.61 5.13 -5.75
N ARG A 31 -11.34 6.30 -6.33
CA ARG A 31 -12.35 7.12 -7.02
C ARG A 31 -12.98 6.40 -8.21
N MET A 32 -12.16 5.79 -9.06
CA MET A 32 -12.62 5.10 -10.26
C MET A 32 -13.53 3.90 -9.94
N ASN A 33 -13.24 3.19 -8.85
CA ASN A 33 -13.97 1.99 -8.46
C ASN A 33 -15.04 2.25 -7.38
N GLY A 34 -15.16 3.49 -6.89
CA GLY A 34 -16.09 3.85 -5.82
C GLY A 34 -15.73 3.28 -4.44
N TRP A 35 -14.45 2.94 -4.21
CA TRP A 35 -13.97 2.41 -2.94
C TRP A 35 -13.92 3.48 -1.85
N LYS A 36 -14.29 3.09 -0.64
CA LYS A 36 -14.34 3.93 0.56
C LYS A 36 -13.48 3.39 1.69
N GLN A 37 -13.15 2.10 1.71
CA GLN A 37 -12.34 1.48 2.75
C GLN A 37 -11.15 0.73 2.14
N ILE A 38 -9.93 1.19 2.41
CA ILE A 38 -8.71 0.54 1.93
C ILE A 38 -7.92 -0.06 3.09
N GLY A 39 -7.64 -1.36 3.00
CA GLY A 39 -6.75 -2.05 3.91
C GLY A 39 -5.29 -1.90 3.50
N PHE A 40 -4.40 -1.72 4.48
CA PHE A 40 -2.96 -1.72 4.27
C PHE A 40 -2.34 -2.80 5.13
N THR A 41 -1.53 -3.67 4.52
CA THR A 41 -0.85 -4.74 5.25
C THR A 41 0.59 -4.93 4.76
N THR A 42 1.33 -5.78 5.45
CA THR A 42 2.64 -6.28 5.04
C THR A 42 2.69 -7.77 5.35
N SER A 43 3.43 -8.52 4.55
CA SER A 43 3.72 -9.93 4.81
C SER A 43 4.62 -10.14 6.04
N SER A 44 5.40 -9.11 6.40
CA SER A 44 6.40 -9.16 7.46
C SER A 44 5.95 -8.40 8.73
N LYS A 45 6.88 -7.97 9.59
CA LYS A 45 6.55 -7.17 10.78
C LYS A 45 6.06 -5.78 10.37
N SER A 46 5.03 -5.27 11.06
CA SER A 46 4.51 -3.92 10.86
C SER A 46 5.64 -2.89 10.87
N ASP A 47 5.75 -2.14 9.78
CA ASP A 47 6.79 -1.11 9.58
C ASP A 47 6.19 0.30 9.68
N ARG A 48 7.05 1.29 9.94
CA ARG A 48 6.73 2.72 9.86
C ARG A 48 6.24 3.10 8.46
N ALA A 49 6.82 2.54 7.41
CA ALA A 49 6.46 2.86 6.03
C ALA A 49 4.98 2.53 5.71
N LEU A 50 4.47 1.41 6.23
CA LEU A 50 3.07 1.01 6.12
C LEU A 50 2.14 2.10 6.65
N LYS A 51 2.43 2.59 7.86
CA LYS A 51 1.64 3.65 8.51
C LYS A 51 1.71 4.96 7.73
N THR A 52 2.91 5.36 7.32
CA THR A 52 3.10 6.59 6.55
C THR A 52 2.31 6.58 5.25
N ILE A 53 2.35 5.49 4.48
CA ILE A 53 1.59 5.40 3.23
C ILE A 53 0.08 5.42 3.49
N ALA A 54 -0.41 4.66 4.47
CA ALA A 54 -1.83 4.64 4.82
C ALA A 54 -2.35 6.00 5.29
N GLU A 55 -1.56 6.75 6.07
CA GLU A 55 -1.87 8.11 6.49
C GLU A 55 -1.89 9.08 5.30
N CYS A 56 -0.90 9.01 4.40
CA CYS A 56 -0.89 9.83 3.19
C CYS A 56 -2.12 9.58 2.31
N VAL A 57 -2.53 8.33 2.14
CA VAL A 57 -3.72 7.96 1.36
C VAL A 57 -4.99 8.49 2.02
N LYS A 58 -5.11 8.34 3.34
CA LYS A 58 -6.24 8.88 4.10
C LYS A 58 -6.36 10.39 3.95
N GLU A 59 -5.26 11.11 4.14
CA GLU A 59 -5.27 12.58 4.04
C GLU A 59 -5.58 13.05 2.62
N LEU A 60 -5.02 12.40 1.60
CA LEU A 60 -5.28 12.76 0.20
C LEU A 60 -6.72 12.43 -0.23
N GLY A 61 -7.26 11.30 0.23
CA GLY A 61 -8.61 10.82 -0.07
C GLY A 61 -9.70 11.35 0.86
N LYS A 62 -9.38 12.23 1.81
CA LYS A 62 -10.33 12.72 2.82
C LYS A 62 -11.58 13.37 2.22
N LYS A 63 -11.41 14.11 1.11
CA LYS A 63 -12.54 14.75 0.39
C LYS A 63 -13.45 13.74 -0.30
N ASP A 64 -12.93 12.55 -0.55
CA ASP A 64 -13.65 11.42 -1.15
C ASP A 64 -14.23 10.48 -0.09
N GLU A 65 -14.16 10.85 1.21
CA GLU A 65 -14.56 10.03 2.36
C GLU A 65 -13.82 8.68 2.41
N LEU A 66 -12.57 8.67 1.95
CA LEU A 66 -11.73 7.49 1.96
C LEU A 66 -11.19 7.24 3.38
N GLU A 67 -11.46 6.05 3.89
CA GLU A 67 -10.90 5.55 5.15
C GLU A 67 -9.82 4.51 4.88
N THR A 68 -8.84 4.46 5.78
CA THR A 68 -7.73 3.51 5.72
C THR A 68 -7.65 2.69 7.00
N GLN A 69 -7.34 1.41 6.86
CA GLN A 69 -7.17 0.49 7.99
C GLN A 69 -5.83 -0.20 7.89
N ILE A 70 -5.05 -0.19 8.98
CA ILE A 70 -3.87 -1.04 9.10
C ILE A 70 -4.31 -2.43 9.52
N LEU A 71 -3.99 -3.42 8.69
CA LEU A 71 -4.23 -4.83 8.94
C LEU A 71 -2.93 -5.47 9.41
N GLU A 72 -2.95 -6.05 10.60
CA GLU A 72 -1.84 -6.84 11.12
C GLU A 72 -1.54 -8.03 10.18
N THR A 73 -0.26 -8.40 10.10
CA THR A 73 0.25 -9.39 9.14
C THR A 73 -0.50 -10.73 9.22
N LEU A 74 -0.98 -11.19 8.06
CA LEU A 74 -1.72 -12.43 7.92
C LEU A 74 -0.88 -13.69 8.19
N THR A 75 0.45 -13.61 8.07
CA THR A 75 1.32 -14.77 8.34
C THR A 75 1.37 -15.10 9.83
N GLN A 76 1.30 -14.08 10.69
CA GLN A 76 1.28 -14.26 12.15
C GLN A 76 -0.13 -14.45 12.67
N TYR A 77 -1.12 -13.84 12.00
CA TYR A 77 -2.51 -13.85 12.44
C TYR A 77 -3.46 -14.10 11.25
N PRO A 78 -3.64 -15.35 10.81
CA PRO A 78 -4.48 -15.68 9.66
C PRO A 78 -5.93 -15.20 9.78
N LYS A 79 -6.44 -15.03 11.01
CA LYS A 79 -7.79 -14.51 11.28
C LYS A 79 -7.98 -13.06 10.83
N ASN A 80 -6.90 -12.31 10.63
CA ASN A 80 -7.00 -10.93 10.16
C ASN A 80 -7.45 -10.83 8.70
N VAL A 81 -7.54 -11.95 7.98
CA VAL A 81 -8.19 -12.01 6.66
C VAL A 81 -9.65 -11.56 6.74
N PHE A 82 -10.34 -11.80 7.86
CA PHE A 82 -11.72 -11.34 8.06
C PHE A 82 -11.84 -9.82 8.24
N GLU A 83 -10.77 -9.16 8.68
CA GLU A 83 -10.71 -7.69 8.67
C GLU A 83 -10.43 -7.17 7.25
N ALA A 84 -9.61 -7.91 6.49
CA ALA A 84 -9.35 -7.62 5.09
C ALA A 84 -10.62 -7.73 4.22
N GLU A 85 -11.50 -8.68 4.52
CA GLU A 85 -12.82 -8.86 3.86
C GLU A 85 -13.76 -7.65 4.05
N LYS A 86 -13.54 -6.81 5.07
CA LYS A 86 -14.34 -5.59 5.30
C LYS A 86 -13.85 -4.40 4.46
N CYS A 87 -12.70 -4.54 3.82
CA CYS A 87 -12.14 -3.51 2.95
C CYS A 87 -12.57 -3.75 1.50
N ASP A 88 -12.74 -2.69 0.73
CA ASP A 88 -13.01 -2.80 -0.71
C ASP A 88 -11.81 -3.37 -1.47
N THR A 89 -10.60 -3.06 -0.98
CA THR A 89 -9.34 -3.60 -1.47
C THR A 89 -8.26 -3.53 -0.40
N VAL A 90 -7.19 -4.31 -0.59
CA VAL A 90 -5.99 -4.28 0.23
C VAL A 90 -4.76 -3.93 -0.60
N VAL A 91 -3.87 -3.14 0.00
CA VAL A 91 -2.56 -2.79 -0.53
C VAL A 91 -1.49 -3.41 0.36
N PHE A 92 -0.54 -4.12 -0.24
CA PHE A 92 0.65 -4.60 0.46
C PHE A 92 1.74 -3.53 0.41
N VAL A 93 2.39 -3.28 1.55
CA VAL A 93 3.55 -2.39 1.65
C VAL A 93 4.75 -3.22 2.09
N GLU A 94 5.70 -3.39 1.17
CA GLU A 94 6.82 -4.32 1.32
C GLU A 94 8.18 -3.63 1.25
N ARG A 95 9.12 -4.08 2.07
CA ARG A 95 10.49 -3.54 2.01
C ARG A 95 11.27 -4.07 0.80
N TYR A 96 10.95 -5.28 0.35
CA TYR A 96 11.68 -5.95 -0.72
C TYR A 96 10.70 -6.55 -1.72
N ALA A 97 10.90 -6.23 -3.01
CA ALA A 97 10.02 -6.63 -4.11
C ALA A 97 10.34 -8.01 -4.72
N TYR A 98 11.55 -8.54 -4.47
CA TYR A 98 12.14 -9.62 -5.28
C TYR A 98 12.78 -10.76 -4.49
N CYS A 99 12.79 -10.70 -3.16
CA CYS A 99 13.25 -11.84 -2.39
C CYS A 99 12.05 -12.78 -2.22
N MET A 100 12.25 -14.08 -2.47
CA MET A 100 11.32 -15.18 -2.23
C MET A 100 10.77 -15.16 -0.80
N TYR A 101 9.85 -14.26 -0.50
CA TYR A 101 9.11 -14.26 0.75
C TYR A 101 7.90 -15.14 0.49
N SER A 102 8.05 -16.43 0.82
CA SER A 102 6.94 -17.38 0.93
C SER A 102 5.78 -16.76 1.73
N GLU A 103 6.07 -15.84 2.65
CA GLU A 103 5.11 -15.06 3.42
C GLU A 103 4.19 -14.20 2.56
N LEU A 104 4.71 -13.45 1.56
CA LEU A 104 3.87 -12.64 0.68
C LEU A 104 2.99 -13.52 -0.20
N GLU A 105 3.57 -14.56 -0.81
CA GLU A 105 2.81 -15.52 -1.62
C GLU A 105 1.71 -16.20 -0.79
N THR A 106 2.03 -16.66 0.43
CA THR A 106 1.06 -17.24 1.36
C THR A 106 -0.05 -16.25 1.70
N CYS A 107 0.28 -14.98 1.96
CA CYS A 107 -0.71 -13.93 2.19
C CYS A 107 -1.61 -13.74 0.98
N LEU A 108 -1.05 -13.67 -0.23
CA LEU A 108 -1.81 -13.49 -1.47
C LEU A 108 -2.72 -14.69 -1.77
N GLU A 109 -2.24 -15.91 -1.55
CA GLU A 109 -3.06 -17.12 -1.66
C GLU A 109 -4.21 -17.13 -0.66
N LEU A 110 -3.95 -16.72 0.58
CA LEU A 110 -4.98 -16.60 1.62
C LEU A 110 -6.03 -15.55 1.24
N MET A 111 -5.60 -14.36 0.80
CA MET A 111 -6.51 -13.31 0.31
C MET A 111 -7.38 -13.83 -0.84
N LYS A 112 -6.76 -14.52 -1.81
CA LYS A 112 -7.47 -15.10 -2.96
C LYS A 112 -8.50 -16.16 -2.52
N LYS A 113 -8.15 -17.02 -1.57
CA LYS A 113 -9.07 -18.03 -1.01
C LYS A 113 -10.30 -17.40 -0.34
N HIS A 114 -10.13 -16.20 0.22
CA HIS A 114 -11.17 -15.43 0.89
C HIS A 114 -11.83 -14.37 -0.01
N ASN A 115 -11.55 -14.38 -1.32
CA ASN A 115 -12.05 -13.39 -2.28
C ASN A 115 -11.76 -11.93 -1.91
N VAL A 116 -10.68 -11.68 -1.17
CA VAL A 116 -10.23 -10.33 -0.84
C VAL A 116 -9.53 -9.73 -2.06
N SER A 117 -9.99 -8.56 -2.50
CA SER A 117 -9.36 -7.80 -3.57
C SER A 117 -8.02 -7.24 -3.13
N VAL A 118 -6.98 -7.39 -3.97
CA VAL A 118 -5.66 -6.83 -3.73
C VAL A 118 -5.31 -5.89 -4.89
N LEU A 119 -5.15 -4.61 -4.60
CA LEU A 119 -4.80 -3.60 -5.59
C LEU A 119 -3.37 -3.77 -6.09
N GLY A 120 -2.44 -4.09 -5.19
CA GLY A 120 -1.04 -4.32 -5.55
C GLY A 120 -0.08 -4.24 -4.37
N VAL A 121 1.21 -4.20 -4.72
CA VAL A 121 2.33 -4.17 -3.78
C VAL A 121 3.12 -2.88 -4.00
N ILE A 122 3.31 -2.09 -2.93
CA ILE A 122 4.16 -0.92 -2.90
C ILE A 122 5.46 -1.30 -2.23
N THR A 123 6.57 -1.08 -2.93
CA THR A 123 7.88 -1.41 -2.38
C THR A 123 8.59 -0.14 -1.93
N TYR A 124 9.03 -0.10 -0.68
CA TYR A 124 9.81 1.02 -0.14
C TYR A 124 11.25 0.59 0.16
N ARG A 125 12.20 1.52 0.06
CA ARG A 125 13.64 1.27 0.31
C ARG A 125 14.18 2.19 1.39
#